data_AF-A0A1W1V8G6-F1
#
_entry.id   AF-A0A1W1V8G6-F1
#
_cell.length_a   1.000
_cell.length_b   1.000
_cell.length_c   1.000
_cell.angle_alpha   90.00
_cell.angle_beta   90.00
_cell.angle_gamma   90.00
#
_symmetry.space_group_name_H-M   'P 1'
#
loop_
_entity.id
_entity.type
_entity.pdbx_description
1 polymer ?
#
loop_
_entity_poly.entity_id
_entity_poly.type
_entity_poly.pdbx_seq_one_letter_code
_entity_poly.pdbx_strand_id
1 'polypeptide(L)' 'MRDIQRSLLRERRALLEQWVHAPQKDRAEILVRIMDIDEQIEASKTKQPRLPKKKVV' A
#
# COMPACT_ATOMS: atom_id res chain seq x y z
N MET A 1 -12.71 -8.45 0.59
CA MET A 1 -11.88 -7.47 -0.14
C MET A 1 -11.74 -6.13 0.59
N ARG A 2 -12.84 -5.46 1.00
CA ARG A 2 -12.76 -4.18 1.73
C ARG A 2 -12.01 -4.25 3.07
N ASP A 3 -12.07 -5.38 3.76
CA ASP A 3 -11.42 -5.54 5.07
C ASP A 3 -9.91 -5.78 4.96
N ILE A 4 -9.48 -6.48 3.90
CA ILE A 4 -8.06 -6.70 3.59
C ILE A 4 -7.38 -5.36 3.25
N GLN A 5 -8.01 -4.55 2.39
CA GLN A 5 -7.48 -3.24 2.04
C GLN A 5 -7.40 -2.29 3.25
N ARG A 6 -8.40 -2.32 4.15
CA ARG A 6 -8.36 -1.56 5.40
C ARG A 6 -7.26 -2.04 6.34
N SER A 7 -7.00 -3.35 6.40
CA SER A 7 -5.89 -3.92 7.18
C SER A 7 -4.54 -3.45 6.64
N LEU A 8 -4.32 -3.55 5.33
CA LEU A 8 -3.08 -3.11 4.67
C LEU A 8 -2.79 -1.62 4.90
N LEU A 9 -3.82 -0.76 4.81
CA LEU A 9 -3.66 0.67 5.10
C LEU A 9 -3.27 0.96 6.55
N ARG A 10 -3.78 0.16 7.51
CA ARG A 10 -3.40 0.27 8.93
C ARG A 10 -1.96 -0.19 9.15
N GLU A 11 -1.57 -1.33 8.57
CA GLU A 11 -0.21 -1.86 8.64
C GLU A 11 0.80 -0.85 8.05
N ARG A 12 0.50 -0.30 6.87
CA ARG A 12 1.31 0.75 6.23
C ARG A 12 1.51 1.96 7.14
N ARG A 13 0.45 2.43 7.78
CA ARG A 13 0.53 3.58 8.69
C ARG A 13 1.41 3.27 9.89
N ALA A 14 1.25 2.10 10.49
CA ALA A 14 2.09 1.68 11.62
C ALA A 14 3.57 1.57 11.22
N LEU A 15 3.87 1.06 10.02
CA LEU A 15 5.24 0.98 9.52
C LEU A 15 5.85 2.35 9.24
N LEU A 16 5.07 3.32 8.74
CA LEU A 16 5.52 4.69 8.57
C LEU A 16 5.84 5.36 9.91
N GLU A 17 5.00 5.15 10.92
CA GLU A 17 5.24 5.63 12.29
C GLU A 17 6.50 4.96 12.88
N GLN A 18 6.69 3.66 12.69
CA GLN A 18 7.90 2.93 13.09
C GLN A 18 9.15 3.45 12.37
N TRP A 19 9.07 3.71 11.06
CA TRP A 19 10.20 4.17 10.24
C TRP A 19 10.79 5.49 10.74
N VAL A 20 9.94 6.42 11.19
CA VAL A 20 10.37 7.72 11.75
C VAL A 20 11.29 7.53 12.96
N HIS A 21 11.00 6.52 13.78
CA HIS A 21 11.73 6.26 15.03
C HIS A 21 12.76 5.12 14.91
N ALA A 22 12.82 4.44 13.76
CA ALA A 22 13.67 3.27 13.57
C ALA A 22 15.16 3.64 13.48
N PRO A 23 16.05 2.83 14.10
CA PRO A 23 17.48 2.89 13.88
C PRO A 23 17.83 2.72 12.40
N GLN A 24 18.92 3.34 11.95
CA GLN A 24 19.33 3.34 10.53
C GLN A 24 19.42 1.94 9.92
N LYS A 25 19.89 0.96 10.70
CA LYS A 25 20.01 -0.45 10.30
C LYS A 25 18.67 -1.13 9.97
N ASP A 26 17.57 -0.68 10.60
CA ASP A 26 16.24 -1.31 10.48
C ASP A 26 15.35 -0.56 9.45
N ARG A 27 15.74 0.67 9.07
CA ARG A 27 14.98 1.51 8.12
C ARG A 27 14.79 0.86 6.76
N ALA A 28 15.80 0.13 6.27
CA ALA A 28 15.73 -0.54 4.97
C ALA A 28 14.68 -1.64 4.96
N GLU A 29 14.63 -2.47 6.01
CA GLU A 29 13.64 -3.54 6.15
C GLU A 29 12.22 -2.99 6.24
N ILE A 30 12.02 -1.94 7.04
CA ILE A 30 10.72 -1.27 7.16
C ILE A 30 10.29 -0.67 5.82
N LEU A 31 11.21 -0.07 5.06
CA LEU A 31 10.92 0.53 3.75
C LEU A 31 10.49 -0.54 2.74
N VAL A 32 11.20 -1.67 2.68
CA VAL A 32 10.82 -2.81 1.82
C VAL A 32 9.40 -3.27 2.15
N ARG A 33 9.08 -3.40 3.45
CA ARG A 33 7.74 -3.81 3.86
C ARG A 33 6.66 -2.81 3.47
N ILE A 34 6.93 -1.51 3.54
CA ILE A 34 6.00 -0.47 3.07
C ILE A 34 5.77 -0.59 1.56
N MET A 35 6.83 -0.83 0.78
CA MET A 35 6.74 -1.00 -0.68
C MET A 35 5.89 -2.22 -1.06
N ASP A 36 6.09 -3.36 -0.38
CA ASP A 36 5.29 -4.58 -0.61
C ASP A 36 3.79 -4.33 -0.36
N ILE A 37 3.46 -3.57 0.69
CA ILE A 37 2.08 -3.23 1.01
C ILE A 37 1.49 -2.29 -0.04
N ASP A 38 2.27 -1.32 -0.51
CA ASP A 38 1.85 -0.40 -1.58
C ASP A 38 1.55 -1.17 -2.88
N GLU A 39 2.40 -2.12 -3.26
CA GLU A 39 2.15 -3.00 -4.42
C GLU A 39 0.88 -3.83 -4.24
N GLN A 40 0.66 -4.43 -3.06
CA GLN A 40 -0.57 -5.19 -2.78
C GLN A 40 -1.84 -4.33 -2.86
N ILE A 41 -1.77 -3.09 -2.37
CA ILE A 41 -2.88 -2.13 -2.46
C ILE A 41 -3.15 -1.76 -3.94
N GLU A 42 -2.10 -1.51 -4.73
CA GLU A 42 -2.22 -1.21 -6.16
C GLU A 42 -2.79 -2.39 -6.96
N ALA A 43 -2.27 -3.60 -6.74
CA ALA A 43 -2.75 -4.83 -7.35
C ALA A 43 -4.21 -5.13 -6.99
N SER A 44 -4.66 -4.73 -5.81
CA SER A 44 -6.06 -4.87 -5.40
C SER A 44 -7.00 -3.88 -6.12
N LYS A 45 -6.49 -2.72 -6.55
CA LYS A 45 -7.26 -1.72 -7.32
C LYS A 45 -7.41 -2.11 -8.78
N THR A 46 -6.43 -2.80 -9.38
CA THR A 46 -6.45 -3.21 -10.78
C THR A 46 -7.35 -4.42 -11.06
N LYS A 47 -7.67 -5.22 -10.03
CA LYS A 47 -8.67 -6.31 -10.12
C LYS A 47 -10.13 -5.83 -10.13
N GLN A 48 -10.38 -4.52 -9.96
CA GLN A 48 -11.68 -3.94 -10.30
C GLN A 48 -11.69 -3.59 -11.79
N PRO A 49 -12.67 -4.08 -12.59
CA PRO A 49 -12.75 -3.73 -14.00
C PRO A 49 -12.99 -2.22 -14.09
N ARG A 50 -11.95 -1.48 -14.50
CA ARG A 50 -12.08 -0.08 -14.85
C ARG A 50 -13.00 -0.02 -16.06
N LEU A 51 -14.27 0.34 -15.84
CA LEU A 51 -15.21 0.62 -16.93
C LEU A 51 -14.53 1.57 -17.92
N PRO A 52 -14.58 1.28 -19.23
CA PRO A 52 -13.88 2.08 -20.22
C PRO A 52 -14.42 3.51 -20.14
N LYS A 53 -13.52 4.47 -19.93
CA LYS A 53 -13.86 5.89 -20.01
C LYS A 53 -14.34 6.14 -21.44
N LYS A 54 -15.66 6.32 -21.61
CA LYS A 54 -16.26 6.83 -22.85
C LYS A 54 -15.53 8.11 -23.19
N LYS A 55 -14.74 8.10 -24.28
CA LYS A 55 -14.27 9.33 -24.90
C LYS A 55 -15.53 10.01 -25.43
N VAL A 56 -15.89 11.14 -24.81
CA VAL A 56 -16.79 12.10 -25.42
C VAL A 56 -15.93 12.90 -26.39
N VAL A 57 -16.11 12.62 -27.69
CA VAL A 57 -15.71 13.49 -28.80
C VAL A 57 -16.97 13.73 -29.61
#